data_AF-A0A2G2PCC7-F1
#
_entry.id   AF-A0A2G2PCC7-F1
#
_cell.length_a   1.000
_cell.length_b   1.000
_cell.length_c   1.000
_cell.angle_alpha   90.00
_cell.angle_beta   90.00
_cell.angle_gamma   90.00
#
_symmetry.space_group_name_H-M   'P 1'
#
loop_
_entity.id
_entity.type
_entity.pdbx_description
1 polymer ?
#
loop_
_entity_poly.entity_id
_entity_poly.type
_entity_poly.pdbx_seq_one_letter_code
_entity_poly.pdbx_strand_id
1 'polypeptide(L)'
;MTKDQHLKLFDEFIVCLDEARFYDAHETLEEIWFPRRFEDSNEIKLLKGIINATVSFELYKKGRLRQSDKVWRNYLKYRQYLYKVDSIYLNNYSFICRYIDGIKNTKTLHAIRS
;
A
#
# COMPACT_ATOMS: atom_id res chain seq x y z
N MET A 1 5.90 12.89 14.32
CA MET A 1 6.55 12.85 12.99
C MET A 1 6.28 14.17 12.29
N THR A 2 7.30 14.81 11.73
CA THR A 2 7.15 16.06 10.95
C THR A 2 6.63 15.77 9.55
N LYS A 3 6.18 16.81 8.83
CA LYS A 3 5.75 16.69 7.44
C LYS A 3 6.85 16.12 6.55
N ASP A 4 8.09 16.61 6.70
CA ASP A 4 9.22 16.18 5.87
C ASP A 4 9.60 14.72 6.14
N GLN A 5 9.53 14.27 7.40
CA GLN A 5 9.73 12.86 7.75
C GLN A 5 8.67 11.98 7.09
N HIS A 6 7.41 12.43 7.09
CA HIS A 6 6.30 11.68 6.48
C HIS A 6 6.47 11.57 4.96
N LEU A 7 6.84 12.66 4.28
CA LEU A 7 7.08 12.66 2.83
C LEU A 7 8.27 11.77 2.47
N LYS A 8 9.35 11.79 3.27
CA LYS A 8 10.50 10.90 3.06
C LYS A 8 10.10 9.43 3.12
N LEU A 9 9.24 9.04 4.04
CA LEU A 9 8.72 7.67 4.12
C LEU A 9 7.88 7.30 2.90
N PHE A 10 7.15 8.24 2.30
CA PHE A 10 6.46 7.97 1.03
C PHE A 10 7.43 7.79 -0.14
N ASP A 11 8.48 8.61 -0.22
CA ASP A 11 9.48 8.46 -1.29
C ASP A 11 10.19 7.11 -1.16
N GLU A 12 10.60 6.75 0.07
CA GLU A 12 11.20 5.45 0.36
C GLU A 12 10.26 4.28 0.06
N PHE A 13 8.98 4.43 0.40
CA PHE A 13 7.95 3.44 0.07
C PHE A 13 7.85 3.20 -1.44
N ILE A 14 7.85 4.26 -2.25
CA ILE A 14 7.80 4.14 -3.72
C ILE A 14 9.06 3.44 -4.25
N VAL A 15 10.25 3.79 -3.76
CA VAL A 15 11.50 3.10 -4.13
C VAL A 15 11.41 1.60 -3.82
N CYS A 16 10.92 1.23 -2.64
CA CYS A 16 10.73 -0.17 -2.27
C CYS A 16 9.72 -0.90 -3.20
N LEU A 17 8.66 -0.21 -3.66
CA LEU A 17 7.73 -0.79 -4.64
C LEU A 17 8.38 -1.02 -6.01
N ASP A 18 9.19 -0.06 -6.49
CA ASP A 18 9.90 -0.13 -7.77
C ASP A 18 10.88 -1.32 -7.80
N GLU A 19 11.60 -1.51 -6.70
CA GLU A 19 12.58 -2.58 -6.53
C GLU A 19 11.95 -3.94 -6.15
N ALA A 20 10.61 -4.01 -6.08
CA ALA A 20 9.85 -5.18 -5.63
C ALA A 20 10.29 -5.70 -4.24
N ARG A 21 10.74 -4.80 -3.37
CA ARG A 21 11.04 -5.00 -1.94
C ARG A 21 9.77 -4.77 -1.11
N PHE A 22 8.77 -5.60 -1.32
CA PHE A 22 7.43 -5.40 -0.75
C PHE A 22 7.36 -5.56 0.76
N TYR A 23 8.25 -6.37 1.35
CA TYR A 23 8.39 -6.44 2.81
C TYR A 23 8.92 -5.12 3.38
N ASP A 24 9.96 -4.54 2.78
CA ASP A 24 10.50 -3.26 3.24
C ASP A 24 9.47 -2.14 3.06
N ALA A 25 8.73 -2.14 1.94
CA ALA A 25 7.61 -1.21 1.73
C ALA A 25 6.52 -1.34 2.81
N HIS A 26 6.26 -2.55 3.32
CA HIS A 26 5.36 -2.74 4.47
C HIS A 26 5.90 -2.04 5.72
N GLU A 27 7.14 -2.31 6.10
CA GLU A 27 7.77 -1.74 7.30
C GLU A 27 7.81 -0.20 7.23
N THR A 28 8.19 0.38 6.08
CA THR A 28 8.26 1.83 5.89
C THR A 28 6.94 2.53 6.19
N LEU A 29 5.80 1.99 5.72
CA LEU A 29 4.49 2.59 6.02
C LEU A 29 3.94 2.20 7.39
N GLU A 30 4.38 1.09 7.98
CA GLU A 30 4.05 0.79 9.37
C GLU A 30 4.60 1.84 10.33
N GLU A 31 5.72 2.51 10.03
CA GLU A 31 6.22 3.63 10.85
C GLU A 31 5.19 4.77 11.00
N ILE A 32 4.41 5.02 9.95
CA ILE A 32 3.34 6.02 9.96
C ILE A 32 2.08 5.46 10.64
N TRP A 33 1.71 4.24 10.28
CA TRP A 33 0.43 3.65 10.66
C TRP A 33 0.42 3.11 12.10
N PHE A 34 1.47 2.40 12.52
CA PHE A 34 1.50 1.66 13.79
C PHE A 34 1.27 2.56 15.02
N PRO A 35 1.92 3.74 15.15
CA PRO A 35 1.66 4.62 16.29
C PRO A 35 0.22 5.14 16.34
N ARG A 36 -0.45 5.18 15.19
CA ARG A 36 -1.78 5.76 14.97
C ARG A 36 -2.88 4.71 14.78
N ARG A 37 -2.55 3.42 14.87
CA ARG A 37 -3.40 2.29 14.41
C ARG A 37 -4.76 2.16 15.10
N PHE A 38 -4.94 2.82 16.24
CA PHE A 38 -6.20 2.82 17.00
C PHE A 38 -7.04 4.07 16.76
N GLU A 39 -6.55 5.06 15.99
CA GLU A 39 -7.35 6.22 15.59
C GLU A 39 -8.49 5.76 14.67
N ASP A 40 -9.72 6.22 14.94
CA ASP A 40 -10.84 6.02 14.04
C ASP A 40 -10.85 7.10 12.95
N SER A 41 -9.92 6.99 12.00
CA SER A 41 -9.80 7.92 10.88
C SER A 41 -9.79 7.22 9.52
N ASN A 42 -10.32 7.90 8.52
CA ASN A 42 -10.30 7.42 7.13
C ASN A 42 -8.85 7.28 6.62
N GLU A 43 -7.95 8.14 7.08
CA GLU A 43 -6.52 8.12 6.71
C GLU A 43 -5.83 6.85 7.24
N ILE A 44 -6.06 6.48 8.51
CA ILE A 44 -5.51 5.26 9.10
C ILE A 44 -6.10 4.00 8.47
N LYS A 45 -7.39 4.02 8.11
CA LYS A 45 -8.02 2.95 7.33
C LYS A 45 -7.39 2.84 5.94
N LEU A 46 -7.14 3.96 5.27
CA LEU A 46 -6.48 3.97 3.95
C LEU A 46 -5.04 3.44 4.01
N LEU A 47 -4.24 3.92 4.96
CA LEU A 47 -2.87 3.44 5.20
C LEU A 47 -2.83 1.92 5.44
N LYS A 48 -3.74 1.41 6.28
CA LYS A 48 -3.90 -0.05 6.46
C LYS A 48 -4.19 -0.77 5.14
N GLY A 49 -4.99 -0.17 4.27
CA GLY A 49 -5.22 -0.67 2.92
C GLY A 49 -3.93 -0.78 2.13
N ILE A 50 -3.17 0.30 2.04
CA ILE A 50 -1.91 0.39 1.29
C ILE A 50 -0.90 -0.66 1.81
N ILE A 51 -0.77 -0.82 3.12
CA ILE A 51 0.07 -1.86 3.75
C ILE A 51 -0.40 -3.27 3.37
N ASN A 52 -1.72 -3.52 3.33
CA ASN A 52 -2.22 -4.82 2.85
C ASN A 52 -1.85 -5.06 1.37
N ALA A 53 -1.76 -4.03 0.53
CA ALA A 53 -1.34 -4.22 -0.86
C ALA A 53 0.10 -4.75 -0.95
N THR A 54 1.03 -4.22 -0.16
CA THR A 54 2.42 -4.69 -0.16
C THR A 54 2.54 -6.11 0.37
N VAL A 55 1.80 -6.46 1.44
CA VAL A 55 1.70 -7.84 1.93
C VAL A 55 1.15 -8.78 0.85
N SER A 56 0.13 -8.35 0.10
CA SER A 56 -0.40 -9.12 -1.02
C SER A 56 0.66 -9.38 -2.09
N PHE A 57 1.47 -8.38 -2.44
CA PHE A 57 2.56 -8.53 -3.42
C PHE A 57 3.67 -9.44 -2.92
N GLU A 58 4.04 -9.36 -1.65
CA GLU A 58 5.03 -10.24 -1.04
C GLU A 58 4.58 -11.71 -1.01
N LEU A 59 3.31 -11.95 -0.67
CA LEU A 59 2.70 -13.28 -0.75
C LEU A 59 2.68 -13.83 -2.18
N TYR A 60 2.38 -12.97 -3.15
CA TYR A 60 2.41 -13.33 -4.56
C TYR A 60 3.83 -13.74 -4.99
N LYS A 61 4.84 -12.93 -4.63
CA LYS A 61 6.27 -13.22 -4.89
C LYS A 61 6.71 -14.56 -4.30
N LYS A 62 6.13 -14.95 -3.16
CA LYS A 62 6.36 -16.24 -2.48
C LYS A 62 5.50 -17.41 -3.01
N GLY A 63 4.76 -17.24 -4.11
CA GLY A 63 3.89 -18.27 -4.70
C GLY A 63 2.60 -18.57 -3.90
N ARG A 64 2.27 -17.76 -2.88
CA ARG A 64 1.09 -17.94 -2.02
C ARG A 64 -0.13 -17.23 -2.59
N LEU A 65 -0.54 -17.61 -3.80
CA LEU A 65 -1.53 -16.88 -4.62
C LEU A 65 -2.89 -16.70 -3.92
N ARG A 66 -3.45 -17.75 -3.30
CA ARG A 66 -4.75 -17.67 -2.61
C ARG A 66 -4.75 -16.68 -1.45
N GLN A 67 -3.67 -16.67 -0.66
CA GLN A 67 -3.49 -15.75 0.46
C GLN A 67 -3.26 -14.33 -0.06
N SER A 68 -2.45 -14.18 -1.12
CA SER A 68 -2.24 -12.89 -1.80
C SER A 68 -3.57 -12.26 -2.21
N ASP A 69 -4.46 -13.02 -2.86
CA ASP A 69 -5.76 -12.52 -3.29
C ASP A 69 -6.68 -12.17 -2.13
N LYS A 70 -6.65 -12.95 -1.04
CA LYS A 70 -7.41 -12.62 0.18
C LYS A 70 -6.97 -11.27 0.75
N VAL A 71 -5.66 -11.02 0.83
CA VAL A 71 -5.12 -9.77 1.35
C VAL A 71 -5.36 -8.62 0.37
N TRP A 72 -5.30 -8.86 -0.94
CA TRP A 72 -5.65 -7.87 -1.96
C TRP A 72 -7.09 -7.34 -1.81
N ARG A 73 -8.04 -8.22 -1.50
CA ARG A 73 -9.43 -7.80 -1.22
C ARG A 73 -9.53 -6.86 -0.01
N ASN A 74 -8.66 -7.01 1.00
CA ASN A 74 -8.59 -6.07 2.10
C ASN A 74 -8.10 -4.70 1.63
N TYR A 75 -7.06 -4.65 0.78
CA TYR A 75 -6.63 -3.40 0.15
C TYR A 75 -7.81 -2.72 -0.56
N LEU A 76 -8.52 -3.42 -1.45
CA LEU A 76 -9.67 -2.85 -2.17
C LEU A 76 -10.75 -2.31 -1.24
N LYS A 77 -11.06 -3.04 -0.15
CA LYS A 77 -12.01 -2.60 0.88
C LYS A 77 -11.58 -1.29 1.54
N TYR A 78 -10.29 -1.04 1.73
CA TYR A 78 -9.80 0.17 2.38
C TYR A 78 -9.43 1.29 1.39
N ARG A 79 -9.06 0.95 0.15
CA ARG A 79 -8.72 1.90 -0.91
C ARG A 79 -9.83 2.92 -1.16
N GLN A 80 -11.10 2.52 -1.00
CA GLN A 80 -12.25 3.43 -1.15
C GLN A 80 -12.23 4.62 -0.17
N TYR A 81 -11.49 4.54 0.95
CA TYR A 81 -11.35 5.67 1.87
C TYR A 81 -10.55 6.83 1.27
N LEU A 82 -9.81 6.62 0.17
CA LEU A 82 -9.13 7.70 -0.55
C LEU A 82 -10.05 8.88 -0.86
N TYR A 83 -11.32 8.60 -1.21
CA TYR A 83 -12.31 9.64 -1.53
C TYR A 83 -12.95 10.31 -0.30
N LYS A 84 -12.53 9.90 0.91
CA LYS A 84 -13.07 10.37 2.19
C LYS A 84 -11.98 10.90 3.13
N VAL A 85 -10.72 10.85 2.71
CA VAL A 85 -9.59 11.39 3.48
C VAL A 85 -9.54 12.89 3.28
N ASP A 86 -9.55 13.63 4.39
CA ASP A 86 -9.15 15.03 4.44
C ASP A 86 -7.74 15.08 5.04
N SER A 87 -6.74 15.24 4.18
CA SER A 87 -5.33 15.20 4.58
C SER A 87 -4.50 16.04 3.62
N ILE A 88 -3.47 16.68 4.15
CA ILE A 88 -2.46 17.40 3.36
C ILE A 88 -1.68 16.46 2.40
N TYR A 89 -1.76 15.15 2.63
CA TYR A 89 -1.09 14.11 1.85
C TYR A 89 -1.98 13.48 0.78
N LEU A 90 -3.19 14.01 0.53
CA LEU A 90 -4.16 13.42 -0.39
C LEU A 90 -3.58 13.12 -1.79
N ASN A 91 -2.73 14.01 -2.31
CA ASN A 91 -2.07 13.83 -3.60
C ASN A 91 -1.08 12.65 -3.58
N ASN A 92 -0.30 12.51 -2.50
CA ASN A 92 0.61 11.39 -2.31
C ASN A 92 -0.15 10.07 -2.23
N TYR A 93 -1.23 10.01 -1.44
CA TYR A 93 -2.08 8.81 -1.37
C TYR A 93 -2.69 8.46 -2.72
N SER A 94 -3.17 9.46 -3.47
CA SER A 94 -3.73 9.25 -4.81
C SER A 94 -2.69 8.73 -5.80
N PHE A 95 -1.44 9.21 -5.72
CA PHE A 95 -0.33 8.68 -6.49
C PHE A 95 -0.01 7.23 -6.11
N ILE A 96 0.18 6.96 -4.82
CA ILE A 96 0.50 5.63 -4.28
C ILE A 96 -0.57 4.60 -4.68
N CYS A 97 -1.85 4.89 -4.52
CA CYS A 97 -2.92 3.97 -4.90
C CYS A 97 -2.90 3.66 -6.41
N ARG A 98 -2.72 4.68 -7.27
CA ARG A 98 -2.58 4.47 -8.72
C ARG A 98 -1.37 3.60 -9.05
N TYR A 99 -0.25 3.83 -8.36
CA TYR A 99 0.98 3.09 -8.56
C TYR A 99 0.81 1.60 -8.22
N ILE A 100 0.23 1.31 -7.05
CA ILE A 100 -0.10 -0.04 -6.58
C ILE A 100 -1.04 -0.76 -7.56
N ASP A 101 -2.09 -0.07 -8.04
CA ASP A 101 -3.03 -0.66 -9.00
C ASP A 101 -2.31 -1.01 -10.32
N GLY A 102 -1.38 -0.16 -10.78
CA GLY A 102 -0.54 -0.41 -11.95
C GLY A 102 0.35 -1.66 -11.80
N ILE A 103 0.97 -1.85 -10.63
CA ILE A 103 1.75 -3.06 -10.32
C ILE A 103 0.88 -4.31 -10.40
N LYS A 104 -0.31 -4.29 -9.77
CA LYS A 104 -1.22 -5.46 -9.78
C LYS A 104 -1.61 -5.83 -11.21
N ASN A 105 -2.01 -4.84 -12.03
CA ASN A 105 -2.43 -5.07 -13.41
C ASN A 105 -1.31 -5.67 -14.26
N THR A 106 -0.08 -5.17 -14.12
CA THR A 106 1.09 -5.70 -14.83
C THR A 106 1.38 -7.16 -14.46
N LYS A 107 1.34 -7.49 -13.16
CA LYS A 107 1.58 -8.86 -12.68
C LYS A 107 0.47 -9.83 -13.10
N THR A 108 -0.79 -9.40 -13.10
CA THR A 108 -1.91 -10.21 -13.59
C THR A 108 -1.77 -10.53 -15.08
N LEU A 109 -1.31 -9.59 -15.91
CA LEU A 109 -1.08 -9.84 -17.33
C LEU A 109 0.04 -10.85 -17.59
N HIS A 110 1.10 -10.86 -16.77
CA HIS A 110 2.17 -11.84 -16.90
C HIS A 110 1.69 -13.26 -16.54
N ALA A 111 0.89 -13.39 -15.47
CA ALA A 111 0.36 -14.68 -15.00
C ALA A 111 -0.63 -15.36 -15.98
N ILE A 112 -1.31 -14.58 -16.83
CA ILE A 112 -2.23 -15.12 -17.85
C ILE A 112 -1.46 -15.59 -19.11
N ARG A 113 -0.24 -15.07 -19.33
CA ARG A 113 0.59 -15.37 -20.50
C ARG A 113 1.60 -16.51 -20.27
N SER A 114 1.75 -16.97 -19.03
CA SER A 114 2.61 -18.08 -18.60
C SER A 114 1.81 -19.36 -18.41
#